data_AF-K2IWE5-F1
#
_entry.id   AF-K2IWE5-F1
#
_cell.length_a   1.000
_cell.length_b   1.000
_cell.length_c   1.000
_cell.angle_alpha   90.00
_cell.angle_beta   90.00
_cell.angle_gamma   90.00
#
_symmetry.space_group_name_H-M   'P 1'
#
loop_
_entity.id
_entity.type
_entity.pdbx_description
1 polymer ?
#
loop_
_entity_poly.entity_id
_entity_poly.type
_entity_poly.pdbx_seq_one_letter_code
_entity_poly.pdbx_strand_id
1 'polypeptide(L)' 'MDINMLHQGALCCTRQGTGWVVAVDRENRIVRLKDQKDSHMFEVDINAVMDEPQIHTPEDGYY' A
#
# COMPACT_ATOMS: atom_id res chain seq x y z
N MET A 1 6.74 -2.03 -3.26
CA MET A 1 6.01 -0.77 -3.40
C MET A 1 6.97 0.34 -3.12
N ASP A 2 6.99 1.35 -3.98
CA ASP A 2 7.78 2.53 -3.71
C ASP A 2 7.18 3.19 -2.46
N ILE A 3 7.95 3.24 -1.37
CA ILE A 3 7.50 3.81 -0.08
C ILE A 3 7.06 5.27 -0.26
N ASN A 4 7.54 5.94 -1.31
CA ASN A 4 7.15 7.29 -1.66
C ASN A 4 5.71 7.39 -2.17
N MET A 5 5.13 6.31 -2.70
CA MET A 5 3.71 6.25 -3.07
C MET A 5 2.80 5.92 -1.87
N LEU A 6 3.36 5.47 -0.75
CA LEU A 6 2.63 5.21 0.49
C LEU A 6 2.38 6.53 1.22
N HIS A 7 1.20 7.09 0.99
CA HIS A 7 0.70 8.30 1.65
C HIS A 7 -0.60 8.01 2.38
N GLN A 8 -0.89 8.83 3.40
CA GLN A 8 -2.14 8.73 4.14
C GLN A 8 -3.34 8.88 3.18
N GLY A 9 -4.30 7.97 3.28
CA GLY A 9 -5.46 7.88 2.37
C GLY A 9 -5.22 7.04 1.11
N ALA A 10 -4.02 6.49 0.90
CA ALA A 10 -3.81 5.50 -0.15
C ALA A 10 -4.50 4.17 0.21
N LEU A 11 -5.11 3.51 -0.78
CA LEU A 11 -5.59 2.14 -0.63
C LEU A 11 -4.43 1.18 -0.95
N CYS A 12 -4.17 0.24 -0.06
CA CYS A 12 -3.09 -0.72 -0.26
C CYS A 12 -3.55 -2.15 0.02
N CYS A 13 -3.06 -3.10 -0.77
CA CYS A 13 -3.29 -4.52 -0.57
C CYS A 13 -2.12 -5.11 0.22
N THR A 14 -2.42 -5.90 1.24
CA THR A 14 -1.42 -6.61 2.04
C THR A 14 -1.76 -8.08 2.10
N ARG A 15 -0.84 -8.93 2.58
CA ARG A 15 -1.14 -10.36 2.79
C ARG A 15 -2.27 -10.60 3.79
N GLN A 16 -2.53 -9.66 4.70
CA GLN A 16 -3.58 -9.77 5.71
C GLN A 16 -4.94 -9.24 5.20
N GLY A 17 -4.93 -8.38 4.18
CA GLY A 17 -6.14 -7.77 3.65
C GLY A 17 -5.88 -6.45 2.96
N THR A 18 -6.95 -5.86 2.43
CA THR A 18 -6.91 -4.56 1.76
C THR A 18 -7.41 -3.48 2.73
N GLY A 19 -6.65 -2.38 2.84
CA GLY A 19 -6.97 -1.31 3.78
C GLY A 19 -6.45 0.05 3.35
N TRP A 20 -7.00 1.08 3.98
CA TRP A 20 -6.62 2.48 3.78
C TRP A 20 -5.49 2.86 4.72
N VAL A 21 -4.44 3.47 4.19
CA VAL A 21 -3.29 3.94 4.97
C VAL A 21 -3.73 5.08 5.88
N VAL A 22 -3.66 4.87 7.19
CA VAL A 22 -3.96 5.88 8.21
C VAL A 22 -2.69 6.59 8.65
N ALA A 23 -1.59 5.85 8.81
CA ALA A 23 -0.30 6.40 9.17
C ALA A 23 0.84 5.52 8.67
N VAL A 24 2.00 6.12 8.42
CA VAL A 24 3.22 5.43 7.99
C VAL A 24 4.33 5.77 8.97
N ASP A 25 4.80 4.78 9.71
CA ASP A 25 6.01 4.86 10.51
C ASP A 25 7.20 4.39 9.67
N ARG A 26 8.03 5.34 9.25
CA ARG A 26 9.22 5.06 8.43
C ARG A 26 10.42 4.59 9.24
N GLU A 27 10.48 4.92 10.54
CA GLU A 27 11.58 4.50 11.40
C GLU A 27 11.51 3.00 11.66
N ASN A 28 10.31 2.51 12.00
CA ASN A 28 10.06 1.09 12.26
C ASN A 28 9.61 0.31 11.02
N ARG A 29 9.38 1.00 9.89
CA ARG A 29 8.84 0.44 8.63
C ARG A 29 7.47 -0.23 8.82
N ILE A 30 6.62 0.38 9.64
CA ILE A 30 5.28 -0.11 9.94
C ILE A 30 4.25 0.82 9.31
N VAL A 31 3.23 0.25 8.68
CA VAL A 31 2.08 0.97 8.13
C VAL A 31 0.85 0.62 8.93
N ARG A 32 0.15 1.64 9.42
CA ARG A 32 -1.18 1.52 9.99
C ARG A 32 -2.22 1.59 8.89
N LEU A 33 -2.98 0.52 8.75
CA LEU A 33 -4.06 0.40 7.79
C LEU A 33 -5.39 0.29 8.51
N LYS A 34 -6.43 0.86 7.91
CA LYS A 34 -7.81 0.63 8.30
C LYS A 34 -8.45 -0.30 7.30
N ASP A 35 -8.91 -1.44 7.78
CA ASP A 35 -9.62 -2.44 6.98
C ASP A 35 -10.82 -1.80 6.27
N GLN A 36 -10.94 -2.07 4.98
CA GLN A 36 -12.01 -1.52 4.16
C GLN A 36 -13.40 -2.08 4.55
N LYS A 37 -13.46 -3.33 5.02
CA LYS A 37 -14.70 -4.05 5.31
C LYS A 37 -15.16 -3.88 6.74
N ASP A 38 -14.24 -3.89 7.70
CA ASP A 38 -14.62 -4.05 9.12
C ASP A 38 -14.23 -2.86 10.02
N SER A 39 -13.72 -1.76 9.44
CA SER A 39 -13.21 -0.58 10.18
C SER A 39 -12.12 -0.88 11.22
N HIS A 40 -11.67 -2.13 11.36
CA HIS A 40 -10.57 -2.53 12.22
C HIS A 40 -9.27 -1.92 11.72
N MET A 41 -8.44 -1.46 12.66
CA MET A 41 -7.10 -0.99 12.35
C MET A 41 -6.11 -2.12 12.58
N PHE A 42 -5.16 -2.27 11.67
CA PHE A 42 -4.10 -3.25 11.77
C PHE A 42 -2.77 -2.67 11.27
N GLU A 43 -1.68 -3.22 11.78
CA GLU A 43 -0.33 -2.78 11.51
C GLU A 43 0.38 -3.85 10.68
N VAL A 44 0.98 -3.44 9.57
CA VAL A 44 1.76 -4.34 8.72
C VAL A 44 3.15 -3.76 8.48
N ASP A 45 4.10 -4.65 8.22
CA ASP A 45 5.40 -4.22 7.70
C ASP A 45 5.22 -3.61 6.30
N ILE A 46 5.97 -2.56 6.01
CA ILE A 46 5.93 -1.88 4.71
C ILE A 46 6.27 -2.82 3.55
N ASN A 47 7.09 -3.85 3.80
CA ASN A 47 7.43 -4.89 2.81
C ASN A 47 6.32 -5.94 2.65
N ALA A 48 5.38 -6.01 3.58
CA ALA A 48 4.21 -6.88 3.48
C ALA A 48 3.07 -6.26 2.65
N VAL A 49 3.19 -4.96 2.32
CA VAL A 49 2.33 -4.28 1.36
C VAL A 49 2.68 -4.79 -0.04
N MET A 50 1.73 -5.47 -0.67
CA MET A 50 1.87 -5.95 -2.04
C MET A 50 1.73 -4.75 -2.97
N ASP A 51 2.68 -4.60 -3.90
CA ASP A 51 2.50 -3.70 -5.03
C ASP A 51 1.19 -4.04 -5.73
N GLU A 52 0.39 -3.02 -6.04
CA GLU A 52 -0.54 -3.14 -7.14
C GLU A 52 0.24 -3.69 -8.34
N PRO A 53 -0.32 -4.65 -9.11
CA PRO A 53 0.37 -5.18 -10.28
C PRO A 53 0.86 -3.98 -11.07
N GLN A 54 2.18 -3.89 -11.28
CA GLN A 54 2.75 -2.88 -12.16
C GLN A 54 2.01 -3.04 -13.48
N ILE A 55 1.02 -2.18 -13.73
CA ILE A 55 0.41 -2.04 -15.04
C ILE A 55 1.59 -1.53 -15.86
N HIS A 56 2.25 -2.44 -16.55
CA HIS A 56 3.13 -2.10 -17.65
C HIS A 56 2.25 -1.28 -18.59
N THR A 57 2.27 0.04 -18.47
CA THR A 57 1.68 0.91 -19.48
C THR A 57 2.46 0.61 -20.75
N PRO A 58 1.87 0.02 -21.79
CA PRO A 58 2.55 -0.18 -23.05
C PRO A 58 2.50 1.14 -23.82
N GLU A 59 3.12 2.18 -23.27
CA GLU A 59 3.33 3.46 -23.95
C GLU A 59 4.83 3.67 -24.14
N ASP A 60 5.42 2.82 -24.99
CA ASP A 60 6.64 3.18 -25.71
C ASP A 60 6.68 2.44 -27.04
N GLY A 61 5.62 2.63 -27.82
CA GLY A 61 5.57 2.31 -29.23
C GLY A 61 5.78 3.58 -30.04
N TYR A 62 7.01 4.10 -30.09
CA TYR A 62 7.40 5.02 -31.16
C TYR A 62 7.40 4.23 -32.48
N TYR A 63 6.44 4.51 -33.36
CA TYR A 63 6.52 4.24 -34.80
C TYR A 63 5.71 5.27 -35.58
#